data_AF-A0A081SHZ2-F1
#
_entry.id   AF-A0A081SHZ2-F1
#
_cell.length_a   1.000
_cell.length_b   1.000
_cell.length_c   1.000
_cell.angle_alpha   90.00
_cell.angle_beta   90.00
_cell.angle_gamma   90.00
#
_symmetry.space_group_name_H-M   'P 1'
#
loop_
_entity.id
_entity.type
_entity.pdbx_description
1 polymer ?
#
loop_
_entity_poly.entity_id
_entity_poly.type
_entity_poly.pdbx_seq_one_letter_code
_entity_poly.pdbx_strand_id
1 'polypeptide(L)'
;MNSSTKIKLLSGLMWLLAAWELLNALGSTIFLNWGAALYGWENYINNAQSTIVFHQYGMVLYVLAVAYAIIATDVVKYEKLLWVVVVEQIVGAITSTVEVLTAQQIISWGNFAMVHTPQGIIIALLWFLRPSAPQSGNAEAVPAAN
;
A
#
# COMPACT_ATOMS: atom_id res chain seq x y z
N MET A 1 22.02 -2.26 -9.61
CA MET A 1 21.84 -2.18 -8.14
C MET A 1 21.96 -3.57 -7.55
N ASN A 2 22.79 -3.77 -6.52
CA ASN A 2 22.98 -5.09 -5.91
C ASN A 2 21.76 -5.51 -5.06
N SER A 3 21.66 -6.81 -4.76
CA SER A 3 20.52 -7.38 -4.03
C SER A 3 20.32 -6.75 -2.64
N SER A 4 21.41 -6.54 -1.89
CA SER A 4 21.36 -5.90 -0.57
C SER A 4 20.75 -4.49 -0.62
N THR A 5 21.09 -3.70 -1.63
CA THR A 5 20.55 -2.35 -1.80
C THR A 5 19.06 -2.40 -2.16
N LYS A 6 18.64 -3.32 -3.04
CA LYS A 6 17.21 -3.52 -3.36
C LYS A 6 16.40 -3.86 -2.11
N ILE A 7 16.89 -4.80 -1.30
CA ILE A 7 16.25 -5.22 -0.05
C ILE A 7 16.10 -4.04 0.92
N LYS A 8 17.15 -3.24 1.11
CA LYS A 8 17.09 -2.05 1.98
C LYS A 8 16.09 -1.02 1.49
N LEU A 9 16.08 -0.74 0.18
CA LEU A 9 15.12 0.20 -0.41
C LEU A 9 13.68 -0.31 -0.30
N LEU A 10 13.46 -1.60 -0.53
CA LEU A 10 12.14 -2.21 -0.39
C LEU A 10 11.66 -2.17 1.07
N SER A 11 12.53 -2.50 2.03
CA SER A 11 12.22 -2.38 3.46
C SER A 11 11.90 -0.94 3.85
N GLY A 12 12.68 0.04 3.38
CA GLY A 12 12.40 1.47 3.59
C GLY A 12 11.07 1.91 2.99
N LEU A 13 10.75 1.46 1.77
CA LEU A 13 9.46 1.70 1.13
C LEU A 13 8.31 1.12 1.97
N MET A 14 8.45 -0.11 2.48
CA MET A 14 7.43 -0.73 3.31
C MET A 14 7.22 0.00 4.63
N TRP A 15 8.28 0.52 5.26
CA TRP A 15 8.16 1.38 6.44
C TRP A 15 7.45 2.71 6.14
N LEU A 16 7.77 3.32 5.00
CA LEU A 16 7.12 4.55 4.57
C LEU A 16 5.62 4.33 4.34
N LEU A 17 5.27 3.25 3.65
CA LEU A 17 3.87 2.87 3.42
C LEU A 17 3.17 2.55 4.74
N ALA A 18 3.81 1.81 5.65
CA ALA A 18 3.25 1.52 6.97
C ALA A 18 2.93 2.80 7.77
N ALA A 19 3.85 3.76 7.76
CA ALA A 19 3.64 5.05 8.41
C ALA A 19 2.52 5.86 7.73
N TRP A 20 2.45 5.82 6.41
CA TRP A 20 1.39 6.48 5.64
C TRP A 20 0.01 5.90 5.95
N GLU A 21 -0.14 4.57 5.93
CA GLU A 21 -1.38 3.89 6.30
C GLU A 21 -1.78 4.18 7.73
N LEU A 22 -0.82 4.22 8.66
CA LEU A 22 -1.09 4.54 10.05
C LEU A 22 -1.60 5.98 10.22
N LEU A 23 -1.00 6.95 9.53
CA LEU A 23 -1.46 8.34 9.55
C LEU A 23 -2.88 8.46 9.01
N ASN A 24 -3.19 7.77 7.93
CA ASN A 24 -4.55 7.73 7.38
C ASN A 24 -5.54 7.03 8.31
N ALA A 25 -5.15 5.92 8.92
CA ALA A 25 -5.95 5.22 9.92
C ALA A 25 -6.31 6.15 11.09
N LEU A 26 -5.33 6.87 11.61
CA LEU A 26 -5.51 7.86 12.69
C LEU A 26 -6.44 9.00 12.24
N GLY A 27 -6.24 9.52 11.03
CA GLY A 27 -7.08 10.56 10.44
C GLY A 27 -8.53 10.12 10.22
N SER A 28 -8.76 8.85 9.92
CA SER A 28 -10.10 8.29 9.66
C SER A 28 -10.82 7.75 10.89
N THR A 29 -10.12 7.57 12.03
CA THR A 29 -10.71 6.99 13.26
C THR A 29 -10.65 7.88 14.49
N ILE A 30 -9.56 8.60 14.72
CA ILE A 30 -9.35 9.39 15.95
C ILE A 30 -9.46 10.88 15.64
N PHE A 31 -8.83 11.33 14.55
CA PHE A 31 -8.71 12.73 14.19
C PHE A 31 -9.53 13.08 12.94
N LEU A 32 -10.82 12.72 12.95
CA LEU A 32 -11.70 12.78 11.76
C LEU A 32 -11.69 14.11 11.02
N ASN A 33 -11.79 15.23 11.74
CA ASN A 33 -11.80 16.55 11.11
C ASN A 33 -10.49 16.84 10.37
N TRP A 34 -9.36 16.43 10.94
CA TRP A 34 -8.06 16.59 10.31
C TRP A 34 -7.90 15.64 9.11
N GLY A 35 -8.27 14.38 9.27
CA GLY A 35 -8.22 13.39 8.18
C GLY A 35 -9.13 13.78 7.01
N ALA A 36 -10.33 14.26 7.29
CA ALA A 36 -11.24 14.76 6.25
C ALA A 36 -10.70 16.01 5.55
N ALA A 37 -10.12 16.96 6.30
CA ALA A 37 -9.54 18.18 5.72
C ALA A 37 -8.35 17.90 4.80
N LEU A 38 -7.53 16.88 5.08
CA LEU A 38 -6.43 16.47 4.20
C LEU A 38 -6.90 16.08 2.79
N TYR A 39 -8.12 15.57 2.67
CA TYR A 39 -8.69 15.07 1.42
C TYR A 39 -9.86 15.91 0.87
N GLY A 40 -10.23 17.00 1.56
CA GLY A 40 -11.39 17.82 1.20
C GLY A 40 -12.74 17.11 1.41
N TRP A 41 -12.81 16.22 2.41
CA TRP A 41 -13.95 15.35 2.70
C TRP A 41 -14.79 15.85 3.88
N GLU A 42 -14.70 17.13 4.24
CA GLU A 42 -15.36 17.70 5.42
C GLU A 42 -16.89 17.53 5.34
N ASN A 43 -17.47 17.66 4.15
CA ASN A 43 -18.90 17.43 3.95
C ASN A 43 -19.30 15.95 4.07
N TYR A 44 -18.39 15.03 3.76
CA TYR A 44 -18.63 13.59 3.83
C TYR A 44 -18.76 13.13 5.28
N ILE A 45 -17.88 13.60 6.18
CA ILE A 45 -17.91 13.24 7.60
C ILE A 45 -19.01 13.95 8.41
N ASN A 46 -19.74 14.89 7.82
CA ASN A 46 -20.90 15.51 8.48
C ASN A 46 -22.18 14.66 8.32
N ASN A 47 -22.15 13.62 7.48
CA ASN A 47 -23.22 12.64 7.36
C ASN A 47 -22.93 11.44 8.28
N ALA A 48 -23.89 11.07 9.15
CA ALA A 48 -23.70 9.99 10.11
C ALA A 48 -23.39 8.62 9.47
N GLN A 49 -24.01 8.30 8.33
CA GLN A 49 -23.77 7.04 7.62
C GLN A 49 -22.38 7.03 6.96
N SER A 50 -22.01 8.12 6.28
CA SER A 50 -20.68 8.30 5.69
C SER A 50 -19.57 8.31 6.75
N THR A 51 -19.84 8.84 7.94
CA THR A 51 -18.90 8.84 9.07
C THR A 51 -18.59 7.43 9.56
N ILE A 52 -19.59 6.56 9.62
CA ILE A 52 -19.40 5.15 9.99
C ILE A 52 -18.52 4.47 8.95
N VAL A 53 -18.78 4.70 7.65
CA VAL A 53 -17.96 4.17 6.56
C VAL A 53 -16.51 4.68 6.67
N PHE A 54 -16.32 5.96 6.97
CA PHE A 54 -15.00 6.56 7.14
C PHE A 54 -14.22 5.93 8.31
N HIS A 55 -14.87 5.64 9.45
CA HIS A 55 -14.26 4.90 10.54
C HIS A 55 -13.91 3.46 10.16
N GLN A 56 -14.82 2.76 9.48
CA GLN A 56 -14.58 1.40 9.01
C GLN A 56 -13.38 1.32 8.07
N TYR A 57 -13.28 2.29 7.15
CA TYR A 57 -12.12 2.44 6.28
C TYR A 57 -10.83 2.59 7.11
N GLY A 58 -10.80 3.49 8.10
CA GLY A 58 -9.64 3.67 8.96
C GLY A 58 -9.24 2.43 9.77
N MET A 59 -10.19 1.58 10.18
CA MET A 59 -9.88 0.30 10.82
C MET A 59 -9.14 -0.66 9.88
N VAL A 60 -9.51 -0.70 8.60
CA VAL A 60 -8.78 -1.48 7.59
C VAL A 60 -7.37 -0.96 7.41
N LEU A 61 -7.18 0.36 7.41
CA LEU A 61 -5.87 0.98 7.27
C LEU A 61 -4.92 0.64 8.44
N TYR A 62 -5.40 0.50 9.67
CA TYR A 62 -4.56 -0.01 10.77
C TYR A 62 -4.00 -1.41 10.47
N VAL A 63 -4.85 -2.29 9.92
CA VAL A 63 -4.42 -3.66 9.57
C VAL A 63 -3.37 -3.62 8.47
N LEU A 64 -3.55 -2.76 7.45
CA LEU A 64 -2.58 -2.57 6.38
C LEU A 64 -1.26 -1.99 6.90
N ALA A 65 -1.31 -0.98 7.77
CA ALA A 65 -0.13 -0.40 8.41
C ALA A 65 0.70 -1.46 9.15
N VAL A 66 0.03 -2.31 9.93
CA VAL A 66 0.68 -3.42 10.65
C VAL A 66 1.24 -4.45 9.66
N ALA A 67 0.48 -4.84 8.64
CA ALA A 67 0.95 -5.78 7.63
C ALA A 67 2.21 -5.26 6.93
N TYR A 68 2.24 -3.97 6.56
CA TYR A 68 3.36 -3.34 5.90
C TYR A 68 4.59 -3.24 6.81
N ALA A 69 4.38 -2.91 8.09
CA ALA A 69 5.45 -2.93 9.09
C ALA A 69 6.05 -4.34 9.27
N ILE A 70 5.22 -5.39 9.31
CA ILE A 70 5.70 -6.78 9.39
C ILE A 70 6.56 -7.11 8.17
N ILE A 71 6.08 -6.80 6.96
CA ILE A 71 6.83 -7.03 5.72
C ILE A 71 8.17 -6.27 5.76
N ALA A 72 8.17 -5.04 6.25
CA ALA A 72 9.35 -4.19 6.31
C ALA A 72 10.48 -4.78 7.17
N THR A 73 10.16 -5.60 8.19
CA THR A 73 11.17 -6.25 9.05
C THR A 73 12.01 -7.28 8.31
N ASP A 74 11.45 -8.00 7.35
CA ASP A 74 12.13 -8.98 6.51
C ASP A 74 11.39 -9.19 5.19
N VAL A 75 11.70 -8.34 4.22
CA VAL A 75 11.02 -8.34 2.90
C VAL A 75 11.29 -9.60 2.08
N VAL A 76 12.34 -10.37 2.41
CA VAL A 76 12.67 -11.61 1.72
C VAL A 76 11.81 -12.74 2.28
N LYS A 77 11.73 -12.87 3.60
CA LYS A 77 10.85 -13.84 4.27
C LYS A 77 9.37 -13.61 3.92
N TYR A 78 8.96 -12.35 3.84
CA TYR A 78 7.58 -11.95 3.59
C TYR A 78 7.30 -11.57 2.13
N GLU A 79 8.11 -12.02 1.16
CA GLU A 79 7.98 -11.64 -0.25
C GLU A 79 6.54 -11.84 -0.79
N LYS A 80 5.88 -12.94 -0.43
CA LYS A 80 4.51 -13.21 -0.89
C LYS A 80 3.50 -12.19 -0.39
N LEU A 81 3.73 -11.59 0.79
CA LEU A 81 2.86 -10.57 1.36
C LEU A 81 3.00 -9.21 0.66
N LEU A 82 4.03 -8.99 -0.17
CA LEU A 82 4.11 -7.79 -1.02
C LEU A 82 2.92 -7.67 -1.98
N TRP A 83 2.26 -8.79 -2.32
CA TRP A 83 1.02 -8.78 -3.09
C TRP A 83 -0.13 -8.07 -2.39
N VAL A 84 -0.13 -7.99 -1.04
CA VAL A 84 -1.13 -7.20 -0.30
C VAL A 84 -1.09 -5.75 -0.73
N VAL A 85 0.12 -5.19 -0.90
CA VAL A 85 0.29 -3.82 -1.41
C VAL A 85 -0.30 -3.71 -2.81
N VAL A 86 0.06 -4.62 -3.72
CA VAL A 86 -0.45 -4.58 -5.10
C VAL A 86 -1.99 -4.67 -5.15
N VAL A 87 -2.58 -5.57 -4.37
CA VAL A 87 -4.04 -5.74 -4.30
C VAL A 87 -4.70 -4.48 -3.76
N GLU A 88 -4.16 -3.88 -2.71
CA GLU A 88 -4.70 -2.65 -2.13
C GLU A 88 -4.66 -1.48 -3.14
N GLN A 89 -3.56 -1.31 -3.88
CA GLN A 89 -3.48 -0.31 -4.95
C GLN A 89 -4.49 -0.58 -6.08
N ILE A 90 -4.71 -1.85 -6.45
CA ILE A 90 -5.71 -2.24 -7.47
C ILE A 90 -7.14 -1.94 -6.98
N VAL A 91 -7.46 -2.33 -5.74
CA VAL A 91 -8.78 -2.07 -5.15
C VAL A 91 -9.02 -0.57 -5.06
N GLY A 92 -8.05 0.20 -4.56
CA GLY A 92 -8.12 1.66 -4.54
C GLY A 92 -8.37 2.24 -5.92
N ALA A 93 -7.67 1.73 -6.95
CA ALA A 93 -7.84 2.20 -8.31
C ALA A 93 -9.22 1.90 -8.90
N ILE A 94 -9.77 0.71 -8.62
CA ILE A 94 -11.12 0.33 -9.08
C ILE A 94 -12.16 1.22 -8.40
N THR A 95 -12.07 1.39 -7.08
CA THR A 95 -13.03 2.19 -6.30
C THR A 95 -13.05 3.64 -6.77
N SER A 96 -11.89 4.29 -6.91
CA SER A 96 -11.81 5.68 -7.40
C SER A 96 -12.31 5.83 -8.84
N THR A 97 -12.04 4.84 -9.71
CA THR A 97 -12.52 4.85 -11.10
C THR A 97 -14.04 4.71 -11.15
N VAL A 98 -14.62 3.81 -10.34
CA VAL A 98 -16.08 3.65 -10.24
C VAL A 98 -16.73 4.93 -9.73
N GLU A 99 -16.17 5.57 -8.71
CA GLU A 99 -16.67 6.85 -8.20
C GLU A 99 -16.67 7.93 -9.28
N VAL A 100 -15.58 8.08 -10.05
CA VAL A 100 -15.52 9.05 -11.16
C VAL A 100 -16.54 8.74 -12.27
N LEU A 101 -16.75 7.46 -12.60
CA LEU A 101 -17.59 7.06 -13.74
C LEU A 101 -19.08 6.96 -13.41
N THR A 102 -19.44 6.61 -12.17
CA THR A 102 -20.83 6.28 -11.78
C THR A 102 -21.45 7.27 -10.79
N ALA A 103 -20.64 8.02 -10.03
CA ALA A 103 -21.12 8.92 -9.00
C ALA A 103 -20.74 10.38 -9.32
N GLN A 104 -21.67 11.13 -9.91
CA GLN A 104 -21.79 12.60 -9.82
C GLN A 104 -20.48 13.42 -9.63
N GLN A 105 -19.48 13.33 -10.51
CA GLN A 105 -18.30 14.23 -10.55
C GLN A 105 -17.76 14.74 -9.17
N ILE A 106 -17.69 13.88 -8.14
CA ILE A 106 -17.21 14.29 -6.81
C ILE A 106 -15.68 14.46 -6.83
N ILE A 107 -15.00 13.78 -7.76
CA ILE A 107 -13.55 13.75 -7.88
C ILE A 107 -13.16 14.38 -9.22
N SER A 108 -12.44 15.51 -9.18
CA SER A 108 -11.91 16.14 -10.39
C SER A 108 -10.89 15.23 -11.08
N TRP A 109 -10.69 15.37 -12.39
CA TRP A 109 -9.60 14.67 -13.11
C TRP A 109 -8.21 14.91 -12.49
N GLY A 110 -8.02 16.05 -11.82
CA GLY A 110 -6.81 16.34 -11.05
C GLY A 110 -6.68 15.45 -9.81
N ASN A 111 -7.77 15.23 -9.07
CA ASN A 111 -7.78 14.33 -7.91
C ASN A 111 -7.60 12.87 -8.34
N PHE A 112 -8.17 12.48 -9.49
CA PHE A 112 -7.91 11.17 -10.10
C PHE A 112 -6.41 10.96 -10.36
N ALA A 113 -5.76 11.87 -11.09
CA ALA A 113 -4.32 11.78 -11.36
C ALA A 113 -3.47 11.80 -10.08
N MET A 114 -3.88 12.58 -9.07
CA MET A 114 -3.20 12.66 -7.76
C MET A 114 -3.26 11.33 -6.99
N VAL A 115 -4.33 10.57 -7.10
CA VAL A 115 -4.49 9.26 -6.46
C VAL A 115 -3.78 8.14 -7.27
N HIS A 116 -3.90 8.15 -8.59
CA HIS A 116 -3.38 7.07 -9.43
C HIS A 116 -1.87 7.15 -9.73
N THR A 117 -1.27 8.35 -9.67
CA THR A 117 0.17 8.51 -9.91
C THR A 117 1.01 7.83 -8.82
N PRO A 118 0.76 8.06 -7.51
CA PRO A 118 1.41 7.30 -6.44
C PRO A 118 1.18 5.80 -6.56
N GLN A 119 -0.04 5.35 -6.92
CA GLN A 119 -0.34 3.94 -7.11
C GLN A 119 0.54 3.29 -8.18
N GLY A 120 0.65 3.92 -9.35
CA GLY A 120 1.53 3.46 -10.42
C GLY A 120 2.99 3.42 -10.01
N ILE A 121 3.47 4.43 -9.27
CA ILE A 121 4.83 4.49 -8.75
C ILE A 121 5.08 3.35 -7.75
N ILE A 122 4.17 3.11 -6.81
CA ILE A 122 4.30 2.03 -5.81
C ILE A 122 4.39 0.67 -6.51
N ILE A 123 3.49 0.38 -7.45
CA ILE A 123 3.51 -0.88 -8.21
C ILE A 123 4.82 -1.02 -8.99
N ALA A 124 5.28 0.03 -9.66
CA ALA A 124 6.54 0.01 -10.40
C ALA A 124 7.74 -0.23 -9.46
N LEU A 125 7.81 0.47 -8.33
CA LEU A 125 8.86 0.29 -7.32
C LEU A 125 8.87 -1.13 -6.77
N LEU A 126 7.71 -1.69 -6.44
CA LEU A 126 7.60 -3.08 -6.00
C LEU A 126 8.10 -4.05 -7.07
N TRP A 127 7.73 -3.84 -8.34
CA TRP A 127 8.18 -4.68 -9.45
C TRP A 127 9.71 -4.65 -9.63
N PHE A 128 10.32 -3.47 -9.59
CA PHE A 128 11.77 -3.30 -9.80
C PHE A 128 12.62 -3.73 -8.58
N LEU A 129 12.09 -3.53 -7.38
CA LEU A 129 12.78 -3.81 -6.11
C LEU A 129 12.52 -5.22 -5.58
N ARG A 130 11.55 -5.96 -6.15
CA ARG A 130 11.21 -7.33 -5.75
C ARG A 130 12.49 -8.18 -5.65
N PRO A 131 12.70 -8.91 -4.54
CA PRO A 131 13.79 -9.87 -4.42
C PRO A 131 13.66 -10.89 -5.56
N SER A 132 14.66 -10.98 -6.42
CA SER A 132 14.74 -12.10 -7.37
C SER A 132 15.15 -13.33 -6.56
N ALA A 133 14.45 -14.46 -6.77
CA ALA A 133 14.79 -15.71 -6.09
C ALA A 133 16.30 -15.99 -6.23
N PRO A 134 16.95 -16.55 -5.20
CA PRO A 134 18.33 -17.01 -5.35
C PRO A 134 18.39 -17.93 -6.57
N GLN A 135 19.29 -17.65 -7.52
CA GLN A 135 19.64 -18.66 -8.51
C GLN A 135 20.07 -19.89 -7.74
N SER A 136 19.37 -21.00 -7.94
CA SER A 136 19.79 -22.32 -7.49
C SER A 136 21.07 -22.71 -8.22
N GLY A 137 22.19 -22.09 -7.85
CA GLY A 137 23.54 -22.42 -8.27
C GLY A 137 24.28 -22.83 -7.01
N ASN A 138 24.75 -24.08 -6.99
CA ASN A 138 25.41 -24.79 -5.89
C ASN A 138 24.53 -25.82 -5.16
N ALA A 139 23.80 -26.65 -5.92
CA ALA A 139 23.84 -28.06 -5.59
C ALA A 139 25.23 -28.56 -6.03
N GLU A 140 26.22 -28.50 -5.13
CA GLU A 140 27.44 -29.29 -5.30
C GLU A 140 27.00 -30.74 -5.49
N ALA A 141 27.22 -31.26 -6.70
CA ALA A 141 27.12 -32.69 -6.96
C ALA A 141 28.11 -33.37 -6.01
N VAL A 142 27.58 -34.04 -4.99
CA VAL A 142 28.36 -34.98 -4.17
C VAL A 142 29.00 -35.96 -5.14
N PRO A 143 30.35 -36.03 -5.25
CA PRO A 143 30.97 -37.01 -6.12
C PRO A 143 30.60 -38.40 -5.59
N ALA A 144 30.05 -39.23 -6.46
CA ALA A 144 29.85 -40.64 -6.15
C ALA A 144 31.22 -41.24 -5.79
N ALA A 145 31.35 -41.69 -4.54
CA ALA A 145 32.50 -42.46 -4.12
C ALA A 145 32.48 -43.81 -4.88
N ASN A 146 33.59 -44.09 -5.57
CA ASN A 146 33.90 -45.39 -6.16
C ASN A 146 34.33 -46.39 -5.09
#